data_AF-A0A947HS45-F1
#
_entry.id   AF-A0A947HS45-F1
#
_cell.length_a   1.000
_cell.length_b   1.000
_cell.length_c   1.000
_cell.angle_alpha   90.00
_cell.angle_beta   90.00
_cell.angle_gamma   90.00
#
_symmetry.space_group_name_H-M   'P 1'
#
loop_
_entity.id
_entity.type
_entity.pdbx_description
1 polymer ?
#
loop_
_entity_poly.entity_id
_entity_poly.type
_entity_poly.pdbx_seq_one_letter_code
_entity_poly.pdbx_strand_id
1 'polypeptide(L)'
;MSRRQATIPWGPILALALGAAACGSGGGDTVPEDTRIDAQGLVDVGVNLDGDSGDAGASATDGDDSDGDDSDGDDSDGAAPDTSPEDTPEPADSIASEDVPVLPSDVEETDGPAETDVGPDDDAGGDPDITESDVAEPPDSATDGADVPVFDPTLIRDQTTIACTLTNPRTELKDGVLVSVHDVSYVSWESVDGVLHPILIRAFYARPALVSATLPGIVQAHGLGGFATADHATGVAALTGAAVLAFTGPGGGTEPNNTSEGFGAGHEGGYRLFDTLTDVRESWFWGHAVAAMRGLTCLETLPDVDATRLGMTGFSAGGVITLISAAVDDRIDAAVPLSGTGGWATATLSPTAWQHGLLTAANLTTASLEWTRLLEAIDSVNLLGSTTANIFMVNGSSDEFFPLTAHLATWNAIGPLATRRTSFAANFDHGCYSVSGGESAGTIEARADLRARGAQRAQFRHVFGMDPTYAALPTLPVGTLTPSFGGTVAAATVDTSISTFTVESVKLWFSVDDTFLWAAVDLEPYGGGLYGAVAPAAPPNIVWYIDVEYATQGLFPERFSVSSVPSIPAGAVPHIRAQTNCL
;
A
#
# COMPACT_ATOMS: atom_id res chain seq x y z
N MET A 1 6.23 -62.03 -1.36
CA MET A 1 5.41 -62.31 -0.16
C MET A 1 4.83 -60.97 0.28
N SER A 2 3.58 -60.60 -0.04
CA SER A 2 2.29 -61.09 0.49
C SER A 2 1.94 -60.59 1.90
N ARG A 3 0.92 -59.70 1.96
CA ARG A 3 0.12 -59.24 3.13
C ARG A 3 0.81 -58.19 4.04
N ARG A 4 0.08 -57.24 4.66
CA ARG A 4 -1.39 -57.11 4.82
C ARG A 4 -1.82 -55.64 5.00
N GLN A 5 -3.03 -55.30 4.53
CA GLN A 5 -3.75 -54.07 4.93
C GLN A 5 -4.25 -54.16 6.38
N ALA A 6 -4.46 -53.01 7.01
CA ALA A 6 -5.36 -52.83 8.15
C ALA A 6 -6.06 -51.47 8.05
N THR A 7 -7.39 -51.48 8.08
CA THR A 7 -8.28 -50.29 8.05
C THR A 7 -9.22 -50.35 9.26
N ILE A 8 -9.30 -49.28 10.05
CA ILE A 8 -10.35 -49.06 11.08
C ILE A 8 -10.76 -47.58 10.98
N PRO A 9 -12.06 -47.23 11.13
CA PRO A 9 -12.62 -46.01 10.55
C PRO A 9 -12.77 -44.84 11.53
N TRP A 10 -12.92 -43.63 10.98
CA TRP A 10 -13.51 -42.47 11.66
C TRP A 10 -14.75 -42.01 10.89
N GLY A 11 -15.81 -41.66 11.64
CA GLY A 11 -17.08 -41.16 11.09
C GLY A 11 -17.01 -39.68 10.70
N PRO A 12 -18.02 -39.17 9.97
CA PRO A 12 -17.97 -37.83 9.40
C PRO A 12 -18.27 -36.76 10.45
N ILE A 13 -17.47 -35.67 10.44
CA ILE A 13 -17.87 -34.39 11.03
C ILE A 13 -18.10 -33.40 9.89
N LEU A 14 -19.26 -32.76 10.02
CA LEU A 14 -19.93 -31.87 9.09
C LEU A 14 -19.05 -30.69 8.61
N ALA A 15 -18.76 -30.65 7.31
CA ALA A 15 -18.37 -29.40 6.62
C ALA A 15 -19.62 -28.84 5.93
N LEU A 16 -20.05 -27.62 6.29
CA LEU A 16 -21.16 -26.95 5.59
C LEU A 16 -20.68 -26.45 4.23
N ALA A 17 -21.19 -27.06 3.16
CA ALA A 17 -21.14 -26.50 1.83
C ALA A 17 -22.45 -25.77 1.50
N LEU A 18 -22.33 -24.49 1.15
CA LEU A 18 -23.34 -23.68 0.47
C LEU A 18 -22.59 -22.92 -0.63
N GLY A 19 -22.99 -22.90 -1.89
CA GLY A 19 -24.17 -23.53 -2.49
C GLY A 19 -24.48 -22.86 -3.82
N ALA A 20 -23.60 -23.03 -4.83
CA ALA A 20 -23.77 -22.39 -6.14
C ALA A 20 -25.01 -22.91 -6.87
N ALA A 21 -26.03 -22.07 -7.01
CA ALA A 21 -27.26 -22.36 -7.73
C ALA A 21 -27.27 -21.66 -9.09
N ALA A 22 -26.97 -22.41 -10.16
CA ALA A 22 -27.22 -21.95 -11.51
C ALA A 22 -28.72 -22.01 -11.83
N CYS A 23 -29.28 -20.95 -12.40
CA CYS A 23 -30.60 -20.96 -13.04
C CYS A 23 -30.54 -20.15 -14.33
N GLY A 24 -31.08 -20.70 -15.42
CA GLY A 24 -31.04 -20.08 -16.75
C GLY A 24 -32.39 -20.08 -17.44
N SER A 25 -32.82 -18.89 -17.89
CA SER A 25 -33.88 -18.60 -18.87
C SER A 25 -33.90 -17.07 -19.08
N GLY A 26 -34.13 -16.47 -20.24
CA GLY A 26 -34.38 -17.03 -21.57
C GLY A 26 -35.23 -16.11 -22.46
N GLY A 27 -34.61 -15.18 -23.21
CA GLY A 27 -35.16 -14.53 -24.42
C GLY A 27 -35.74 -13.10 -24.30
N GLY A 28 -35.52 -12.25 -25.33
CA GLY A 28 -36.41 -11.10 -25.66
C GLY A 28 -35.79 -9.73 -26.00
N ASP A 29 -35.26 -9.56 -27.22
CA ASP A 29 -35.23 -8.37 -28.10
C ASP A 29 -35.00 -6.90 -27.60
N THR A 30 -33.90 -6.28 -28.11
CA THR A 30 -33.72 -4.89 -28.64
C THR A 30 -34.11 -3.66 -27.78
N VAL A 31 -33.30 -2.59 -27.62
CA VAL A 31 -32.79 -1.57 -28.59
C VAL A 31 -31.62 -0.77 -27.91
N PRO A 32 -30.65 -0.13 -28.64
CA PRO A 32 -29.42 0.42 -28.03
C PRO A 32 -29.36 1.96 -27.86
N GLU A 33 -28.75 2.41 -26.76
CA GLU A 33 -28.21 3.76 -26.41
C GLU A 33 -27.38 3.56 -25.11
N ASP A 34 -26.35 4.33 -24.72
CA ASP A 34 -25.40 5.21 -25.41
C ASP A 34 -24.10 5.23 -24.55
N THR A 35 -23.01 5.85 -25.03
CA THR A 35 -21.66 5.78 -24.45
C THR A 35 -21.58 6.03 -22.93
N ARG A 36 -21.09 5.03 -22.18
CA ARG A 36 -20.40 5.23 -20.90
C ARG A 36 -18.90 5.02 -21.11
N ILE A 37 -18.10 5.97 -20.63
CA ILE A 37 -16.64 5.86 -20.61
C ILE A 37 -16.29 4.99 -19.39
N ASP A 38 -15.71 3.82 -19.64
CA ASP A 38 -15.22 2.91 -18.61
C ASP A 38 -13.78 3.31 -18.23
N ALA A 39 -13.53 3.48 -16.93
CA ALA A 39 -12.32 4.10 -16.39
C ALA A 39 -11.75 3.35 -15.16
N GLN A 40 -12.00 2.03 -15.04
CA GLN A 40 -11.75 1.29 -13.79
C GLN A 40 -10.39 0.56 -13.67
N GLY A 41 -9.45 0.72 -14.60
CA GLY A 41 -8.33 -0.23 -14.76
C GLY A 41 -7.06 -0.06 -13.91
N LEU A 42 -6.99 0.91 -13.00
CA LEU A 42 -5.75 1.25 -12.29
C LEU A 42 -5.88 1.39 -10.77
N VAL A 43 -7.11 1.32 -10.24
CA VAL A 43 -7.42 1.30 -8.80
C VAL A 43 -8.65 0.40 -8.57
N ASP A 44 -8.59 -0.85 -9.02
CA ASP A 44 -9.60 -1.86 -8.67
C ASP A 44 -9.06 -2.76 -7.55
N VAL A 45 -9.38 -2.39 -6.32
CA VAL A 45 -9.36 -3.31 -5.18
C VAL A 45 -10.68 -4.06 -5.25
N GLY A 46 -10.66 -5.30 -5.75
CA GLY A 46 -11.89 -6.02 -6.10
C GLY A 46 -12.86 -6.19 -4.93
N VAL A 47 -13.89 -5.32 -4.87
CA VAL A 47 -15.06 -5.46 -4.00
C VAL A 47 -16.33 -5.46 -4.85
N ASN A 48 -16.97 -6.61 -4.89
CA ASN A 48 -18.20 -6.85 -5.64
C ASN A 48 -19.39 -6.17 -4.92
N LEU A 49 -20.06 -5.20 -5.56
CA LEU A 49 -21.17 -4.44 -4.98
C LEU A 49 -22.51 -4.66 -5.71
N ASP A 50 -22.93 -5.93 -5.82
CA ASP A 50 -24.34 -6.26 -6.11
C ASP A 50 -25.17 -6.24 -4.81
N GLY A 51 -25.49 -5.03 -4.35
CA GLY A 51 -26.44 -4.78 -3.27
C GLY A 51 -27.87 -4.61 -3.81
N ASP A 52 -28.69 -5.65 -3.68
CA ASP A 52 -30.11 -5.70 -4.09
C ASP A 52 -30.92 -4.49 -3.59
N SER A 53 -31.25 -3.57 -4.50
CA SER A 53 -32.18 -2.47 -4.22
C SER A 53 -33.62 -2.89 -4.55
N GLY A 54 -34.23 -3.64 -3.62
CA GLY A 54 -35.61 -4.10 -3.73
C GLY A 54 -36.63 -2.94 -3.81
N ASP A 55 -37.33 -2.88 -4.95
CA ASP A 55 -38.43 -1.94 -5.23
C ASP A 55 -39.62 -2.12 -4.27
N ALA A 56 -40.23 -0.99 -3.88
CA ALA A 56 -41.50 -0.94 -3.17
C ALA A 56 -42.43 0.17 -3.69
N GLY A 57 -42.74 0.13 -4.99
CA GLY A 57 -44.13 0.20 -5.47
C GLY A 57 -44.88 1.52 -5.27
N ALA A 58 -44.95 2.33 -6.32
CA ALA A 58 -45.78 3.53 -6.37
C ALA A 58 -47.29 3.23 -6.39
N SER A 59 -48.09 4.09 -5.74
CA SER A 59 -49.48 4.36 -6.15
C SER A 59 -49.79 5.85 -6.01
N ALA A 60 -50.00 6.54 -7.12
CA ALA A 60 -50.50 7.91 -7.15
C ALA A 60 -52.01 7.91 -7.48
N THR A 61 -52.77 8.81 -6.85
CA THR A 61 -54.01 9.40 -7.37
C THR A 61 -54.37 10.65 -6.55
N ASP A 62 -54.54 11.76 -7.29
CA ASP A 62 -55.53 12.85 -7.16
C ASP A 62 -55.79 13.58 -5.82
N GLY A 63 -55.80 14.92 -5.86
CA GLY A 63 -56.41 15.77 -4.84
C GLY A 63 -55.91 17.23 -4.83
N ASP A 64 -56.67 18.14 -5.45
CA ASP A 64 -56.41 19.59 -5.49
C ASP A 64 -56.76 20.35 -4.18
N ASP A 65 -56.25 21.59 -4.12
CA ASP A 65 -56.86 22.80 -3.53
C ASP A 65 -56.91 23.10 -2.00
N SER A 66 -56.21 24.20 -1.68
CA SER A 66 -56.68 25.39 -0.93
C SER A 66 -56.76 25.43 0.62
N ASP A 67 -56.15 26.52 1.14
CA ASP A 67 -56.61 27.49 2.17
C ASP A 67 -57.64 27.09 3.25
N GLY A 68 -57.35 27.44 4.52
CA GLY A 68 -58.36 27.48 5.59
C GLY A 68 -57.82 27.81 6.98
N ASP A 69 -58.23 28.97 7.52
CA ASP A 69 -57.93 29.48 8.87
C ASP A 69 -58.80 28.86 10.01
N ASP A 70 -58.42 29.23 11.24
CA ASP A 70 -59.29 29.55 12.39
C ASP A 70 -59.88 28.46 13.35
N SER A 71 -59.38 28.54 14.60
CA SER A 71 -60.15 28.85 15.84
C SER A 71 -60.77 27.77 16.76
N ASP A 72 -60.42 27.90 18.05
CA ASP A 72 -61.23 27.96 19.29
C ASP A 72 -62.10 26.80 19.86
N GLY A 73 -62.13 26.74 21.21
CA GLY A 73 -63.10 26.02 22.08
C GLY A 73 -62.58 24.70 22.68
N ASP A 74 -62.15 24.51 23.94
CA ASP A 74 -62.44 25.08 25.29
C ASP A 74 -63.43 24.23 26.15
N ASP A 75 -63.25 24.25 27.49
CA ASP A 75 -64.02 23.60 28.58
C ASP A 75 -64.06 22.03 28.69
N SER A 76 -64.17 21.38 29.87
CA SER A 76 -63.90 21.75 31.30
C SER A 76 -63.92 20.50 32.23
N ASP A 77 -63.48 20.68 33.50
CA ASP A 77 -63.78 19.88 34.72
C ASP A 77 -63.28 18.42 34.88
N GLY A 78 -62.76 17.97 36.04
CA GLY A 78 -62.47 18.69 37.31
C GLY A 78 -62.07 17.76 38.49
N ALA A 79 -61.82 18.38 39.66
CA ALA A 79 -61.67 17.82 41.03
C ALA A 79 -60.33 17.19 41.50
N ALA A 80 -59.73 17.87 42.50
CA ALA A 80 -58.78 17.38 43.52
C ALA A 80 -59.54 17.32 44.90
N PRO A 81 -58.95 17.07 46.12
CA PRO A 81 -57.52 17.08 46.49
C PRO A 81 -56.99 16.09 47.58
N ASP A 82 -55.65 16.05 47.69
CA ASP A 82 -54.79 16.03 48.91
C ASP A 82 -54.95 14.96 50.04
N THR A 83 -53.88 14.15 50.23
CA THR A 83 -53.13 14.03 51.52
C THR A 83 -51.71 13.49 51.28
N SER A 84 -50.68 14.13 51.85
CA SER A 84 -49.26 13.64 51.96
C SER A 84 -48.97 13.13 53.40
N PRO A 85 -47.75 12.65 53.81
CA PRO A 85 -46.46 12.50 53.11
C PRO A 85 -45.68 11.16 53.39
N GLU A 86 -44.38 11.16 53.03
CA GLU A 86 -43.24 10.32 53.50
C GLU A 86 -42.83 9.00 52.76
N ASP A 87 -41.52 8.75 52.87
CA ASP A 87 -40.65 7.61 52.51
C ASP A 87 -40.31 7.23 51.05
N THR A 88 -39.05 7.52 50.68
CA THR A 88 -38.25 6.83 49.66
C THR A 88 -37.76 5.46 50.15
N PRO A 89 -37.56 4.48 49.25
CA PRO A 89 -36.21 3.89 49.17
C PRO A 89 -35.71 3.53 47.76
N GLU A 90 -34.38 3.45 47.64
CA GLU A 90 -33.62 2.84 46.53
C GLU A 90 -33.72 1.29 46.53
N PRO A 91 -33.32 0.60 45.43
CA PRO A 91 -33.48 -0.86 45.32
C PRO A 91 -32.43 -1.66 46.09
N ALA A 92 -32.89 -2.77 46.69
CA ALA A 92 -32.09 -3.82 47.35
C ALA A 92 -32.23 -5.12 46.51
N ASP A 93 -31.15 -5.81 46.11
CA ASP A 93 -30.43 -6.89 46.84
C ASP A 93 -31.18 -8.23 46.97
N SER A 94 -30.58 -9.43 47.07
CA SER A 94 -29.20 -9.94 46.80
C SER A 94 -29.16 -11.48 47.09
N ILE A 95 -28.03 -12.02 47.61
CA ILE A 95 -27.80 -13.32 48.33
C ILE A 95 -27.47 -14.55 47.45
N ALA A 96 -26.45 -15.41 47.67
CA ALA A 96 -25.38 -15.62 48.69
C ALA A 96 -24.12 -16.27 48.00
N SER A 97 -22.84 -16.08 48.37
CA SER A 97 -22.05 -16.50 49.57
C SER A 97 -22.00 -18.03 49.83
N GLU A 98 -20.98 -18.67 50.42
CA GLU A 98 -19.88 -18.28 51.37
C GLU A 98 -18.49 -18.76 50.82
N ASP A 99 -17.29 -18.70 51.43
CA ASP A 99 -16.76 -18.32 52.76
C ASP A 99 -15.25 -17.89 52.65
N VAL A 100 -14.55 -17.55 53.75
CA VAL A 100 -13.13 -17.09 53.84
C VAL A 100 -12.43 -17.74 55.08
N PRO A 101 -11.07 -17.77 55.23
CA PRO A 101 -10.46 -16.83 56.21
C PRO A 101 -8.94 -16.41 56.05
N VAL A 102 -8.68 -15.08 56.15
CA VAL A 102 -7.68 -14.37 57.03
C VAL A 102 -6.14 -14.35 56.73
N LEU A 103 -5.66 -13.21 56.17
CA LEU A 103 -4.75 -12.10 56.68
C LEU A 103 -3.65 -12.34 57.78
N PRO A 104 -2.65 -11.44 58.05
CA PRO A 104 -2.50 -10.00 57.66
C PRO A 104 -1.09 -9.41 57.26
N SER A 105 -1.10 -8.18 56.70
CA SER A 105 -0.28 -6.93 56.93
C SER A 105 1.29 -6.93 56.90
N ASP A 106 2.07 -5.83 56.72
CA ASP A 106 1.92 -4.34 56.75
C ASP A 106 2.84 -3.68 55.66
N VAL A 107 2.49 -2.59 54.96
CA VAL A 107 2.71 -1.11 55.19
C VAL A 107 4.17 -0.58 55.13
N GLU A 108 4.30 0.55 54.42
CA GLU A 108 5.43 1.38 53.92
C GLU A 108 6.57 1.80 54.87
N GLU A 109 7.74 2.19 54.30
CA GLU A 109 8.29 3.56 54.45
C GLU A 109 9.40 3.90 53.41
N THR A 110 9.68 5.19 53.21
CA THR A 110 10.70 5.75 52.30
C THR A 110 11.90 6.34 53.04
N ASP A 111 13.07 6.42 52.37
CA ASP A 111 13.99 7.59 52.32
C ASP A 111 15.44 7.20 51.97
N GLY A 112 16.16 8.07 51.26
CA GLY A 112 17.64 8.02 51.09
C GLY A 112 18.33 9.11 51.93
N PRO A 113 19.50 9.66 51.55
CA PRO A 113 20.53 9.22 50.59
C PRO A 113 21.96 9.21 51.25
N ALA A 114 23.03 8.96 50.48
CA ALA A 114 24.35 9.68 50.53
C ALA A 114 25.50 8.94 49.81
N GLU A 115 26.43 9.70 49.23
CA GLU A 115 27.71 9.23 48.67
C GLU A 115 28.89 9.43 49.65
N THR A 116 29.95 8.61 49.50
CA THR A 116 31.38 8.85 49.81
C THR A 116 32.19 7.61 49.37
N ASP A 117 33.47 7.65 48.99
CA ASP A 117 34.36 8.67 48.42
C ASP A 117 35.63 7.94 47.87
N VAL A 118 36.51 8.68 47.19
CA VAL A 118 37.73 8.29 46.45
C VAL A 118 38.77 7.42 47.20
N GLY A 119 39.49 6.56 46.45
CA GLY A 119 40.80 6.01 46.86
C GLY A 119 41.48 5.11 45.80
N PRO A 120 42.52 5.58 45.08
CA PRO A 120 43.36 4.75 44.20
C PRO A 120 44.62 4.23 44.91
N ASP A 121 45.36 3.29 44.29
CA ASP A 121 46.82 3.21 44.42
C ASP A 121 47.45 2.33 43.31
N ASP A 122 48.59 2.82 42.82
CA ASP A 122 49.54 2.26 41.85
C ASP A 122 50.11 0.87 42.30
N ASP A 123 50.84 0.05 41.53
CA ASP A 123 51.97 0.38 40.65
C ASP A 123 52.57 -0.89 39.94
N ALA A 124 53.34 -0.65 38.88
CA ALA A 124 54.48 -1.42 38.34
C ALA A 124 54.46 -2.97 38.10
N GLY A 125 54.53 -3.34 36.81
CA GLY A 125 55.79 -3.90 36.26
C GLY A 125 55.82 -5.32 35.64
N GLY A 126 56.41 -5.42 34.43
CA GLY A 126 57.18 -6.61 33.99
C GLY A 126 56.60 -7.49 32.88
N ASP A 127 57.10 -7.32 31.65
CA ASP A 127 57.11 -8.30 30.54
C ASP A 127 58.40 -9.15 30.69
N PRO A 128 58.49 -10.48 30.37
CA PRO A 128 58.25 -11.01 29.02
C PRO A 128 57.65 -12.44 28.84
N ASP A 129 56.93 -12.60 27.72
CA ASP A 129 56.93 -13.74 26.76
C ASP A 129 57.39 -15.15 27.22
N ILE A 130 56.45 -16.11 27.36
CA ILE A 130 56.66 -17.55 27.12
C ILE A 130 55.44 -18.21 26.43
N THR A 131 55.72 -18.75 25.25
CA THR A 131 55.05 -19.75 24.38
C THR A 131 53.85 -20.61 24.84
N GLU A 132 52.98 -20.88 23.86
CA GLU A 132 51.88 -21.86 23.76
C GLU A 132 51.92 -23.13 24.65
N SER A 133 50.77 -23.48 25.25
CA SER A 133 50.20 -24.84 25.18
C SER A 133 48.72 -24.88 25.58
N ASP A 134 47.92 -25.57 24.76
CA ASP A 134 46.68 -26.28 25.11
C ASP A 134 45.53 -25.53 25.83
N VAL A 135 44.78 -24.74 25.05
CA VAL A 135 43.31 -24.71 25.18
C VAL A 135 42.73 -25.23 23.87
N ALA A 136 42.07 -26.38 23.93
CA ALA A 136 41.46 -26.99 22.75
C ALA A 136 40.23 -26.20 22.29
N GLU A 137 40.30 -25.63 21.09
CA GLU A 137 39.12 -25.09 20.41
C GLU A 137 38.12 -26.23 20.12
N PRO A 138 36.80 -26.00 20.28
CA PRO A 138 35.80 -26.94 19.78
C PRO A 138 35.90 -26.98 18.25
N PRO A 139 35.67 -28.14 17.60
CA PRO A 139 35.97 -28.32 16.19
C PRO A 139 35.10 -27.43 15.30
N ASP A 140 35.75 -26.61 14.48
CA ASP A 140 35.13 -25.96 13.32
C ASP A 140 34.52 -27.03 12.40
N SER A 141 33.19 -27.19 12.50
CA SER A 141 32.40 -28.01 11.59
C SER A 141 31.24 -27.21 11.00
N ALA A 142 31.56 -26.01 10.51
CA ALA A 142 30.79 -25.32 9.48
C ALA A 142 31.74 -25.02 8.32
N THR A 143 31.67 -25.83 7.26
CA THR A 143 32.35 -25.51 6.01
C THR A 143 31.65 -24.30 5.38
N ASP A 144 32.21 -23.13 5.63
CA ASP A 144 32.17 -21.90 4.83
C ASP A 144 31.16 -21.94 3.66
N GLY A 145 29.89 -21.77 4.01
CA GLY A 145 28.82 -21.59 3.05
C GLY A 145 28.78 -20.12 2.70
N ALA A 146 29.33 -19.75 1.54
CA ALA A 146 29.28 -18.38 1.04
C ALA A 146 27.84 -17.85 1.12
N ASP A 147 27.65 -16.69 1.77
CA ASP A 147 26.34 -16.07 1.98
C ASP A 147 25.56 -16.01 0.67
N VAL A 148 24.55 -16.88 0.54
CA VAL A 148 23.70 -16.93 -0.65
C VAL A 148 22.86 -15.65 -0.64
N PRO A 149 22.97 -14.77 -1.66
CA PRO A 149 22.22 -13.53 -1.68
C PRO A 149 20.72 -13.82 -1.60
N VAL A 150 19.99 -13.06 -0.76
CA VAL A 150 18.53 -13.14 -0.65
C VAL A 150 17.91 -13.02 -2.05
N PHE A 151 18.38 -12.05 -2.83
CA PHE A 151 18.04 -11.90 -4.25
C PHE A 151 19.27 -12.23 -5.10
N ASP A 152 19.32 -13.41 -5.70
CA ASP A 152 20.38 -13.82 -6.63
C ASP A 152 20.08 -13.32 -8.06
N PRO A 153 20.83 -12.32 -8.57
CA PRO A 153 20.58 -11.78 -9.91
C PRO A 153 20.90 -12.79 -11.02
N THR A 154 21.77 -13.78 -10.78
CA THR A 154 22.11 -14.80 -11.79
C THR A 154 20.94 -15.74 -12.03
N LEU A 155 20.26 -16.16 -10.96
CA LEU A 155 19.01 -16.91 -10.99
C LEU A 155 17.88 -16.05 -11.59
N ILE A 156 17.63 -14.86 -11.04
CA ILE A 156 16.54 -13.97 -11.48
C ILE A 156 16.62 -13.64 -12.98
N ARG A 157 17.81 -13.38 -13.52
CA ARG A 157 18.02 -12.94 -14.91
C ARG A 157 18.21 -14.08 -15.92
N ASP A 158 18.19 -15.34 -15.49
CA ASP A 158 18.41 -16.47 -16.40
C ASP A 158 17.24 -16.70 -17.37
N GLN A 159 17.39 -16.21 -18.60
CA GLN A 159 16.44 -16.43 -19.69
C GLN A 159 16.37 -17.89 -20.16
N THR A 160 17.30 -18.78 -19.79
CA THR A 160 17.23 -20.19 -20.20
C THR A 160 16.19 -20.98 -19.41
N THR A 161 15.86 -20.54 -18.19
CA THR A 161 14.85 -21.13 -17.32
C THR A 161 13.49 -20.43 -17.34
N ILE A 162 13.35 -19.27 -18.00
CA ILE A 162 12.13 -18.45 -17.90
C ILE A 162 10.89 -19.09 -18.51
N ALA A 163 11.04 -19.91 -19.56
CA ALA A 163 9.94 -20.58 -20.27
C ALA A 163 8.74 -19.66 -20.61
N CYS A 164 9.04 -18.39 -20.92
CA CYS A 164 8.07 -17.34 -21.25
C CYS A 164 7.25 -17.75 -22.49
N THR A 165 5.92 -17.82 -22.34
CA THR A 165 4.98 -18.28 -23.37
C THR A 165 3.83 -17.29 -23.51
N LEU A 166 3.54 -16.89 -24.75
CA LEU A 166 2.39 -16.04 -25.10
C LEU A 166 1.33 -16.88 -25.80
N THR A 167 0.08 -16.73 -25.37
CA THR A 167 -1.09 -17.44 -25.88
C THR A 167 -2.30 -16.50 -26.00
N ASN A 168 -3.41 -16.99 -26.54
CA ASN A 168 -4.67 -16.25 -26.66
C ASN A 168 -4.54 -14.80 -27.23
N PRO A 169 -3.90 -14.64 -28.42
CA PRO A 169 -3.67 -13.33 -29.03
C PRO A 169 -4.99 -12.66 -29.41
N ARG A 170 -5.20 -11.43 -28.92
CA ARG A 170 -6.40 -10.62 -29.19
C ARG A 170 -6.08 -9.14 -29.25
N THR A 171 -7.10 -8.33 -29.50
CA THR A 171 -6.99 -6.87 -29.55
C THR A 171 -8.19 -6.26 -28.85
N GLU A 172 -7.93 -5.26 -28.00
CA GLU A 172 -8.90 -4.59 -27.15
C GLU A 172 -8.77 -3.07 -27.33
N LEU A 173 -9.82 -2.31 -27.01
CA LEU A 173 -9.81 -0.84 -27.01
C LEU A 173 -9.89 -0.37 -25.56
N LYS A 174 -8.79 0.19 -25.04
CA LYS A 174 -8.69 0.70 -23.66
C LYS A 174 -8.38 2.19 -23.70
N ASP A 175 -9.17 3.02 -23.02
CA ASP A 175 -9.00 4.49 -22.97
C ASP A 175 -8.85 5.16 -24.36
N GLY A 176 -9.47 4.60 -25.40
CA GLY A 176 -9.34 5.05 -26.79
C GLY A 176 -8.07 4.58 -27.53
N VAL A 177 -7.19 3.83 -26.86
CA VAL A 177 -5.98 3.20 -27.42
C VAL A 177 -6.27 1.75 -27.80
N LEU A 178 -5.95 1.38 -29.04
CA LEU A 178 -6.05 0.00 -29.51
C LEU A 178 -4.81 -0.78 -29.04
N VAL A 179 -5.00 -1.81 -28.21
CA VAL A 179 -3.93 -2.61 -27.60
C VAL A 179 -4.02 -4.07 -28.03
N SER A 180 -2.87 -4.69 -28.32
CA SER A 180 -2.75 -6.14 -28.52
C SER A 180 -2.55 -6.78 -27.15
N VAL A 181 -3.25 -7.88 -26.88
CA VAL A 181 -3.25 -8.57 -25.58
C VAL A 181 -2.97 -10.06 -25.77
N HIS A 182 -2.22 -10.64 -24.84
CA HIS A 182 -1.92 -12.07 -24.76
C HIS A 182 -2.04 -12.56 -23.32
N ASP A 183 -2.45 -13.82 -23.15
CA ASP A 183 -2.34 -14.54 -21.89
C ASP A 183 -0.93 -15.16 -21.83
N VAL A 184 -0.23 -14.97 -20.72
CA VAL A 184 1.19 -15.30 -20.56
C VAL A 184 1.39 -16.30 -19.42
N SER A 185 2.39 -17.18 -19.59
CA SER A 185 2.98 -17.89 -18.46
C SER A 185 4.50 -17.99 -18.54
N TYR A 186 5.16 -17.95 -17.37
CA TYR A 186 6.61 -18.05 -17.22
C TYR A 186 6.97 -18.70 -15.87
N VAL A 187 8.23 -19.12 -15.71
CA VAL A 187 8.71 -19.80 -14.50
C VAL A 187 9.43 -18.83 -13.56
N SER A 188 8.96 -18.81 -12.31
CA SER A 188 9.59 -18.18 -11.16
C SER A 188 9.99 -19.25 -10.13
N TRP A 189 10.39 -18.83 -8.93
CA TRP A 189 10.67 -19.71 -7.80
C TRP A 189 9.94 -19.29 -6.53
N GLU A 190 9.77 -20.27 -5.67
CA GLU A 190 9.36 -20.16 -4.28
C GLU A 190 10.33 -20.99 -3.43
N SER A 191 10.69 -20.53 -2.23
CA SER A 191 11.47 -21.36 -1.29
C SER A 191 10.51 -22.12 -0.38
N VAL A 192 10.76 -23.40 -0.12
CA VAL A 192 10.03 -24.24 0.85
C VAL A 192 11.04 -25.11 1.60
N ASP A 193 11.03 -25.08 2.93
CA ASP A 193 12.03 -25.78 3.76
C ASP A 193 13.48 -25.42 3.36
N GLY A 194 13.73 -24.16 3.00
CA GLY A 194 15.01 -23.64 2.48
C GLY A 194 15.41 -24.09 1.07
N VAL A 195 14.53 -24.79 0.33
CA VAL A 195 14.78 -25.30 -1.02
C VAL A 195 13.98 -24.52 -2.05
N LEU A 196 14.64 -24.05 -3.11
CA LEU A 196 13.96 -23.37 -4.22
C LEU A 196 13.23 -24.37 -5.15
N HIS A 197 11.92 -24.18 -5.27
CA HIS A 197 11.03 -24.91 -6.17
C HIS A 197 10.62 -24.02 -7.35
N PRO A 198 10.69 -24.49 -8.61
CA PRO A 198 10.16 -23.74 -9.74
C PRO A 198 8.62 -23.75 -9.69
N ILE A 199 8.02 -22.59 -9.96
CA ILE A 199 6.57 -22.39 -10.00
C ILE A 199 6.16 -21.68 -11.30
N LEU A 200 5.04 -22.11 -11.89
CA LEU A 200 4.45 -21.44 -13.05
C LEU A 200 3.66 -20.20 -12.60
N ILE A 201 4.08 -19.04 -13.09
CA ILE A 201 3.40 -17.76 -12.92
C ILE A 201 2.50 -17.49 -14.13
N ARG A 202 1.29 -16.98 -13.86
CA ARG A 202 0.36 -16.45 -14.87
C ARG A 202 0.45 -14.94 -14.97
N ALA A 203 0.25 -14.43 -16.17
CA ALA A 203 0.26 -13.01 -16.45
C ALA A 203 -0.58 -12.65 -17.69
N PHE A 204 -0.79 -11.36 -17.90
CA PHE A 204 -1.30 -10.78 -19.13
C PHE A 204 -0.25 -9.83 -19.70
N TYR A 205 -0.01 -9.92 -21.00
CA TYR A 205 0.87 -9.00 -21.73
C TYR A 205 0.05 -8.13 -22.66
N ALA A 206 0.21 -6.80 -22.57
CA ALA A 206 -0.47 -5.84 -23.42
C ALA A 206 0.49 -4.79 -23.97
N ARG A 207 0.22 -4.32 -25.20
CA ARG A 207 0.98 -3.22 -25.84
C ARG A 207 0.13 -2.46 -26.87
N PRO A 208 0.44 -1.20 -27.20
CA PRO A 208 -0.19 -0.51 -28.33
C PRO A 208 -0.09 -1.31 -29.64
N ALA A 209 -1.24 -1.67 -30.23
CA ALA A 209 -1.34 -2.60 -31.35
C ALA A 209 -0.79 -2.04 -32.68
N LEU A 210 -0.73 -0.72 -32.81
CA LEU A 210 -0.35 -0.02 -34.04
C LEU A 210 1.14 0.39 -34.08
N VAL A 211 1.93 0.03 -33.07
CA VAL A 211 3.36 0.33 -33.01
C VAL A 211 4.17 -0.87 -33.51
N SER A 212 5.03 -0.66 -34.51
CA SER A 212 5.94 -1.69 -35.03
C SER A 212 7.36 -1.63 -34.47
N ALA A 213 7.70 -0.58 -33.71
CA ALA A 213 8.97 -0.45 -33.01
C ALA A 213 9.00 -1.31 -31.74
N THR A 214 10.20 -1.55 -31.20
CA THR A 214 10.37 -2.05 -29.84
C THR A 214 9.94 -0.98 -28.83
N LEU A 215 9.27 -1.41 -27.78
CA LEU A 215 8.74 -0.55 -26.71
C LEU A 215 9.49 -0.81 -25.39
N PRO A 216 9.63 0.18 -24.51
CA PRO A 216 9.98 -0.07 -23.12
C PRO A 216 9.05 -1.10 -22.48
N GLY A 217 9.58 -1.89 -21.55
CA GLY A 217 8.83 -2.89 -20.81
C GLY A 217 8.48 -2.41 -19.40
N ILE A 218 7.24 -2.63 -18.96
CA ILE A 218 6.81 -2.37 -17.58
C ILE A 218 6.23 -3.66 -16.98
N VAL A 219 6.66 -4.05 -15.78
CA VAL A 219 5.95 -5.06 -14.98
C VAL A 219 5.03 -4.38 -13.98
N GLN A 220 3.78 -4.86 -13.91
CA GLN A 220 2.83 -4.45 -12.88
C GLN A 220 2.61 -5.57 -11.86
N ALA A 221 2.89 -5.27 -10.60
CA ALA A 221 2.61 -6.14 -9.45
C ALA A 221 1.25 -5.80 -8.80
N HIS A 222 0.58 -6.79 -8.23
CA HIS A 222 -0.74 -6.65 -7.61
C HIS A 222 -0.68 -6.49 -6.07
N GLY A 223 -1.74 -5.94 -5.49
CA GLY A 223 -1.91 -5.79 -4.04
C GLY A 223 -2.09 -7.12 -3.29
N LEU A 224 -2.07 -7.07 -1.96
CA LEU A 224 -2.22 -8.25 -1.10
C LEU A 224 -3.56 -8.96 -1.40
N GLY A 225 -3.56 -10.29 -1.45
CA GLY A 225 -4.75 -11.09 -1.75
C GLY A 225 -5.29 -11.01 -3.20
N GLY A 226 -4.82 -10.05 -4.01
CA GLY A 226 -5.24 -9.86 -5.39
C GLY A 226 -4.62 -10.83 -6.40
N PHE A 227 -4.78 -10.50 -7.68
CA PHE A 227 -4.22 -11.21 -8.83
C PHE A 227 -4.25 -10.31 -10.08
N ALA A 228 -3.60 -10.72 -11.17
CA ALA A 228 -3.70 -9.99 -12.43
C ALA A 228 -5.00 -10.27 -13.19
N THR A 229 -5.47 -9.25 -13.90
CA THR A 229 -6.48 -9.33 -14.96
C THR A 229 -5.87 -8.77 -16.25
N ALA A 230 -6.53 -8.99 -17.39
CA ALA A 230 -6.13 -8.35 -18.64
C ALA A 230 -6.15 -6.81 -18.54
N ASP A 231 -7.08 -6.26 -17.75
CA ASP A 231 -7.32 -4.83 -17.65
C ASP A 231 -6.17 -4.05 -16.99
N HIS A 232 -5.47 -4.69 -16.04
CA HIS A 232 -4.24 -4.13 -15.45
C HIS A 232 -3.18 -3.88 -16.55
N ALA A 233 -2.89 -4.91 -17.36
CA ALA A 233 -1.92 -4.80 -18.44
C ALA A 233 -2.36 -3.78 -19.51
N THR A 234 -3.62 -3.82 -19.95
CA THR A 234 -4.11 -2.89 -20.98
C THR A 234 -4.21 -1.45 -20.49
N GLY A 235 -4.59 -1.22 -19.24
CA GLY A 235 -4.70 0.10 -18.62
C GLY A 235 -3.35 0.82 -18.57
N VAL A 236 -2.30 0.18 -18.05
CA VAL A 236 -0.96 0.79 -18.03
C VAL A 236 -0.39 0.92 -19.45
N ALA A 237 -0.64 -0.03 -20.35
CA ALA A 237 -0.18 0.04 -21.74
C ALA A 237 -0.82 1.21 -22.51
N ALA A 238 -2.12 1.45 -22.32
CA ALA A 238 -2.84 2.58 -22.90
C ALA A 238 -2.38 3.92 -22.31
N LEU A 239 -2.17 4.00 -20.99
CA LEU A 239 -1.71 5.20 -20.29
C LEU A 239 -0.30 5.64 -20.70
N THR A 240 0.63 4.68 -20.75
CA THR A 240 2.07 4.96 -20.89
C THR A 240 2.55 4.89 -22.34
N GLY A 241 1.93 4.07 -23.18
CA GLY A 241 2.43 3.70 -24.52
C GLY A 241 3.49 2.60 -24.50
N ALA A 242 3.83 2.04 -23.33
CA ALA A 242 4.80 0.98 -23.16
C ALA A 242 4.19 -0.42 -23.45
N ALA A 243 5.05 -1.43 -23.50
CA ALA A 243 4.65 -2.83 -23.40
C ALA A 243 4.58 -3.22 -21.92
N VAL A 244 3.51 -3.88 -21.49
CA VAL A 244 3.21 -4.14 -20.08
C VAL A 244 2.95 -5.62 -19.84
N LEU A 245 3.54 -6.17 -18.78
CA LEU A 245 3.23 -7.49 -18.24
C LEU A 245 2.68 -7.33 -16.81
N ALA A 246 1.39 -7.64 -16.61
CA ALA A 246 0.78 -7.71 -15.29
C ALA A 246 0.67 -9.19 -14.87
N PHE A 247 1.26 -9.58 -13.74
CA PHE A 247 1.34 -10.98 -13.30
C PHE A 247 0.55 -11.24 -12.02
N THR A 248 0.15 -12.48 -11.81
CA THR A 248 -0.36 -12.98 -10.53
C THR A 248 0.78 -13.60 -9.75
N GLY A 249 1.04 -13.13 -8.53
CA GLY A 249 2.05 -13.67 -7.63
C GLY A 249 1.76 -15.11 -7.19
N PRO A 250 2.69 -15.74 -6.43
CA PRO A 250 2.57 -17.13 -6.01
C PRO A 250 1.23 -17.42 -5.34
N GLY A 251 0.61 -18.54 -5.73
CA GLY A 251 -0.67 -19.05 -5.21
C GLY A 251 -1.89 -18.14 -5.33
N GLY A 252 -1.82 -17.04 -6.09
CA GLY A 252 -2.94 -16.15 -6.37
C GLY A 252 -3.77 -16.58 -7.59
N GLY A 253 -4.90 -15.90 -7.81
CA GLY A 253 -5.74 -16.02 -9.00
C GLY A 253 -6.92 -16.97 -8.87
N THR A 254 -7.99 -16.68 -9.62
CA THR A 254 -9.32 -17.33 -9.52
C THR A 254 -9.74 -18.06 -10.78
N GLU A 255 -9.03 -17.88 -11.90
CA GLU A 255 -9.35 -18.41 -13.22
C GLU A 255 -8.14 -19.12 -13.86
N PRO A 256 -8.35 -20.12 -14.75
CA PRO A 256 -7.24 -20.91 -15.31
C PRO A 256 -6.13 -20.14 -16.05
N ASN A 257 -6.42 -18.92 -16.52
CA ASN A 257 -5.47 -18.02 -17.18
C ASN A 257 -4.76 -17.06 -16.22
N ASN A 258 -5.24 -16.88 -14.98
CA ASN A 258 -4.63 -16.01 -13.98
C ASN A 258 -4.19 -16.71 -12.68
N THR A 259 -4.55 -17.98 -12.44
CA THR A 259 -4.08 -18.76 -11.28
C THR A 259 -2.63 -19.24 -11.43
N SER A 260 -1.75 -18.70 -10.59
CA SER A 260 -0.34 -19.09 -10.48
C SER A 260 -0.13 -20.27 -9.51
N GLU A 261 0.95 -21.02 -9.71
CA GLU A 261 1.42 -22.04 -8.76
C GLU A 261 2.07 -21.42 -7.52
N GLY A 262 2.39 -22.25 -6.53
CA GLY A 262 3.00 -21.87 -5.27
C GLY A 262 2.01 -21.53 -4.15
N PHE A 263 2.49 -21.04 -3.01
CA PHE A 263 1.65 -20.66 -1.87
C PHE A 263 1.29 -19.17 -1.88
N GLY A 264 -0.01 -18.88 -1.70
CA GLY A 264 -0.53 -17.52 -1.62
C GLY A 264 -0.30 -16.85 -0.27
N ALA A 265 -0.46 -15.53 -0.22
CA ALA A 265 -0.30 -14.73 1.00
C ALA A 265 -1.10 -15.27 2.20
N GLY A 266 -2.33 -15.74 1.97
CA GLY A 266 -3.20 -16.32 3.01
C GLY A 266 -2.90 -17.78 3.37
N HIS A 267 -1.85 -18.40 2.82
CA HIS A 267 -1.47 -19.77 3.17
C HIS A 267 -1.08 -19.86 4.65
N GLU A 268 -1.46 -20.99 5.27
CA GLU A 268 -1.36 -21.22 6.73
C GLU A 268 -1.88 -20.04 7.59
N GLY A 269 -3.03 -19.49 7.20
CA GLY A 269 -3.70 -18.41 7.95
C GLY A 269 -2.99 -17.06 7.85
N GLY A 270 -2.11 -16.87 6.86
CA GLY A 270 -1.31 -15.67 6.68
C GLY A 270 0.14 -15.81 7.16
N TYR A 271 0.51 -16.93 7.80
CA TYR A 271 1.89 -17.19 8.23
C TYR A 271 2.89 -17.07 7.07
N ARG A 272 2.48 -17.45 5.85
CA ARG A 272 3.32 -17.37 4.64
C ARG A 272 3.82 -15.96 4.30
N LEU A 273 3.22 -14.89 4.82
CA LEU A 273 3.74 -13.52 4.67
C LEU A 273 5.03 -13.28 5.46
N PHE A 274 5.22 -13.99 6.58
CA PHE A 274 6.27 -13.76 7.56
C PHE A 274 7.26 -14.93 7.68
N ASP A 275 6.99 -16.02 6.95
CA ASP A 275 7.75 -17.26 6.97
C ASP A 275 9.22 -17.04 6.59
N THR A 276 10.07 -16.99 7.61
CA THR A 276 11.50 -16.58 7.48
C THR A 276 12.40 -17.28 8.51
N LEU A 277 11.89 -18.28 9.23
CA LEU A 277 12.65 -19.02 10.25
C LEU A 277 13.69 -19.98 9.65
N THR A 278 13.32 -20.69 8.60
CA THR A 278 14.22 -21.60 7.88
C THR A 278 15.05 -20.82 6.86
N ASP A 279 14.38 -20.00 6.05
CA ASP A 279 14.99 -19.18 5.00
C ASP A 279 14.11 -17.94 4.76
N VAL A 280 14.69 -16.74 4.67
CA VAL A 280 13.94 -15.49 4.47
C VAL A 280 13.19 -15.44 3.13
N ARG A 281 13.62 -16.27 2.17
CA ARG A 281 13.04 -16.43 0.84
C ARG A 281 11.73 -17.24 0.85
N GLU A 282 11.34 -17.79 2.00
CA GLU A 282 10.05 -18.44 2.19
C GLU A 282 8.90 -17.43 2.37
N SER A 283 9.22 -16.16 2.65
CA SER A 283 8.21 -15.10 2.73
C SER A 283 7.55 -14.86 1.37
N TRP A 284 6.21 -14.72 1.38
CA TRP A 284 5.44 -14.41 0.16
C TRP A 284 5.91 -13.12 -0.51
N PHE A 285 6.38 -12.13 0.26
CA PHE A 285 6.99 -10.91 -0.28
C PHE A 285 8.22 -11.20 -1.15
N TRP A 286 9.08 -12.14 -0.75
CA TRP A 286 10.21 -12.56 -1.58
C TRP A 286 9.74 -13.26 -2.86
N GLY A 287 8.85 -14.25 -2.75
CA GLY A 287 8.35 -15.02 -3.90
C GLY A 287 7.63 -14.13 -4.92
N HIS A 288 6.87 -13.14 -4.45
CA HIS A 288 6.21 -12.15 -5.28
C HIS A 288 7.23 -11.20 -5.94
N ALA A 289 8.27 -10.74 -5.22
CA ALA A 289 9.31 -9.90 -5.80
C ALA A 289 10.11 -10.64 -6.88
N VAL A 290 10.46 -11.90 -6.65
CA VAL A 290 11.10 -12.74 -7.65
C VAL A 290 10.18 -13.00 -8.84
N ALA A 291 8.89 -13.27 -8.63
CA ALA A 291 7.92 -13.37 -9.72
C ALA A 291 7.84 -12.08 -10.57
N ALA A 292 7.93 -10.90 -9.95
CA ALA A 292 7.94 -9.62 -10.65
C ALA A 292 9.23 -9.42 -11.48
N MET A 293 10.40 -9.65 -10.88
CA MET A 293 11.69 -9.56 -11.58
C MET A 293 11.87 -10.64 -12.66
N ARG A 294 11.17 -11.77 -12.53
CA ARG A 294 11.03 -12.78 -13.60
C ARG A 294 10.07 -12.33 -14.70
N GLY A 295 9.07 -11.52 -14.40
CA GLY A 295 8.30 -10.77 -15.39
C GLY A 295 9.21 -9.91 -16.29
N LEU A 296 10.21 -9.23 -15.72
CA LEU A 296 11.21 -8.48 -16.50
C LEU A 296 12.02 -9.43 -17.41
N THR A 297 12.49 -10.56 -16.88
CA THR A 297 13.21 -11.57 -17.68
C THR A 297 12.34 -12.20 -18.78
N CYS A 298 11.02 -12.31 -18.59
CA CYS A 298 10.08 -12.73 -19.63
C CYS A 298 9.94 -11.65 -20.71
N LEU A 299 9.77 -10.39 -20.32
CA LEU A 299 9.75 -9.23 -21.23
C LEU A 299 11.02 -9.14 -22.09
N GLU A 300 12.21 -9.37 -21.55
CA GLU A 300 13.48 -9.38 -22.31
C GLU A 300 13.51 -10.42 -23.45
N THR A 301 12.73 -11.50 -23.36
CA THR A 301 12.66 -12.53 -24.42
C THR A 301 11.73 -12.14 -25.58
N LEU A 302 10.93 -11.07 -25.42
CA LEU A 302 9.94 -10.66 -26.40
C LEU A 302 10.59 -9.76 -27.47
N PRO A 303 10.45 -10.07 -28.77
CA PRO A 303 11.15 -9.35 -29.85
C PRO A 303 10.64 -7.93 -30.08
N ASP A 304 9.57 -7.53 -29.40
CA ASP A 304 8.96 -6.20 -29.44
C ASP A 304 9.16 -5.37 -28.16
N VAL A 305 9.95 -5.87 -27.22
CA VAL A 305 10.37 -5.14 -26.02
C VAL A 305 11.83 -4.70 -26.15
N ASP A 306 12.12 -3.50 -25.67
CA ASP A 306 13.47 -2.99 -25.51
C ASP A 306 14.01 -3.32 -24.11
N ALA A 307 14.82 -4.37 -24.03
CA ALA A 307 15.43 -4.85 -22.80
C ALA A 307 16.35 -3.83 -22.09
N THR A 308 16.67 -2.69 -22.72
CA THR A 308 17.47 -1.61 -22.11
C THR A 308 16.62 -0.46 -21.55
N ARG A 309 15.29 -0.62 -21.53
CA ARG A 309 14.33 0.35 -20.98
C ARG A 309 13.23 -0.40 -20.24
N LEU A 310 13.49 -0.76 -18.99
CA LEU A 310 12.60 -1.57 -18.17
C LEU A 310 12.17 -0.83 -16.89
N GLY A 311 10.95 -1.10 -16.42
CA GLY A 311 10.39 -0.42 -15.25
C GLY A 311 9.32 -1.21 -14.53
N MET A 312 8.89 -0.71 -13.38
CA MET A 312 7.92 -1.39 -12.51
C MET A 312 6.92 -0.43 -11.85
N THR A 313 5.70 -0.91 -11.65
CA THR A 313 4.60 -0.23 -10.95
C THR A 313 3.74 -1.24 -10.20
N GLY A 314 2.95 -0.76 -9.26
CA GLY A 314 2.01 -1.59 -8.52
C GLY A 314 1.35 -0.83 -7.38
N PHE A 315 0.17 -1.31 -6.97
CA PHE A 315 -0.62 -0.73 -5.89
C PHE A 315 -0.53 -1.58 -4.61
N SER A 316 -0.53 -0.96 -3.42
CA SER A 316 -0.49 -1.66 -2.13
C SER A 316 0.77 -2.53 -2.00
N ALA A 317 0.62 -3.83 -1.72
CA ALA A 317 1.73 -4.79 -1.78
C ALA A 317 2.46 -4.75 -3.14
N GLY A 318 1.79 -4.48 -4.26
CA GLY A 318 2.45 -4.29 -5.55
C GLY A 318 3.41 -3.09 -5.58
N GLY A 319 3.13 -2.05 -4.79
CA GLY A 319 4.02 -0.90 -4.59
C GLY A 319 5.22 -1.24 -3.70
N VAL A 320 5.01 -2.05 -2.64
CA VAL A 320 6.10 -2.65 -1.85
C VAL A 320 7.04 -3.45 -2.76
N ILE A 321 6.47 -4.35 -3.57
CA ILE A 321 7.22 -5.19 -4.50
C ILE A 321 7.97 -4.35 -5.54
N THR A 322 7.35 -3.28 -6.05
CA THR A 322 8.01 -2.30 -6.92
C THR A 322 9.25 -1.69 -6.26
N LEU A 323 9.18 -1.32 -4.98
CA LEU A 323 10.34 -0.78 -4.23
C LEU A 323 11.43 -1.83 -3.95
N ILE A 324 11.05 -3.04 -3.56
CA ILE A 324 12.00 -4.15 -3.33
C ILE A 324 12.75 -4.47 -4.63
N SER A 325 12.02 -4.67 -5.73
CA SER A 325 12.63 -4.96 -7.03
C SER A 325 13.52 -3.82 -7.50
N ALA A 326 13.07 -2.56 -7.42
CA ALA A 326 13.88 -1.39 -7.78
C ALA A 326 15.14 -1.22 -6.91
N ALA A 327 15.17 -1.79 -5.72
CA ALA A 327 16.35 -1.79 -4.86
C ALA A 327 17.41 -2.85 -5.28
N VAL A 328 16.98 -4.00 -5.80
CA VAL A 328 17.84 -5.19 -5.99
C VAL A 328 18.06 -5.60 -7.46
N ASP A 329 17.31 -5.05 -8.42
CA ASP A 329 17.45 -5.35 -9.85
C ASP A 329 17.79 -4.09 -10.66
N ASP A 330 19.10 -3.91 -10.93
CA ASP A 330 19.64 -2.75 -11.67
C ASP A 330 19.16 -2.58 -13.13
N ARG A 331 18.31 -3.49 -13.62
CA ARG A 331 17.59 -3.35 -14.90
C ARG A 331 16.43 -2.34 -14.83
N ILE A 332 15.96 -1.98 -13.64
CA ILE A 332 14.79 -1.11 -13.46
C ILE A 332 15.23 0.34 -13.54
N ASP A 333 15.05 0.96 -14.72
CA ASP A 333 15.33 2.38 -14.93
C ASP A 333 14.31 3.27 -14.21
N ALA A 334 13.05 2.82 -14.15
CA ALA A 334 11.91 3.60 -13.65
C ALA A 334 11.00 2.78 -12.73
N ALA A 335 10.66 3.33 -11.57
CA ALA A 335 9.75 2.70 -10.61
C ALA A 335 8.68 3.68 -10.13
N VAL A 336 7.42 3.26 -10.12
CA VAL A 336 6.28 4.08 -9.66
C VAL A 336 5.41 3.27 -8.68
N PRO A 337 5.82 3.18 -7.40
CA PRO A 337 4.99 2.53 -6.38
C PRO A 337 3.80 3.43 -6.00
N LEU A 338 2.61 2.84 -5.97
CA LEU A 338 1.34 3.51 -5.65
C LEU A 338 0.82 2.98 -4.31
N SER A 339 0.62 3.86 -3.32
CA SER A 339 0.22 3.51 -1.95
C SER A 339 0.94 2.26 -1.45
N GLY A 340 2.27 2.28 -1.45
CA GLY A 340 3.10 1.14 -1.08
C GLY A 340 4.48 1.62 -0.67
N THR A 341 4.87 1.31 0.56
CA THR A 341 6.11 1.78 1.19
C THR A 341 6.76 0.66 1.99
N GLY A 342 8.07 0.75 2.20
CA GLY A 342 8.74 0.08 3.30
C GLY A 342 8.53 0.84 4.61
N GLY A 343 9.49 0.71 5.52
CA GLY A 343 9.49 1.41 6.81
C GLY A 343 8.46 0.81 7.77
N TRP A 344 8.25 -0.50 7.70
CA TRP A 344 7.20 -1.17 8.46
C TRP A 344 7.47 -1.15 9.96
N ALA A 345 8.74 -1.17 10.38
CA ALA A 345 9.10 -0.90 11.77
C ALA A 345 8.54 0.45 12.26
N THR A 346 8.63 1.50 11.43
CA THR A 346 8.05 2.83 11.70
C THR A 346 6.52 2.81 11.68
N ALA A 347 5.89 2.08 10.75
CA ALA A 347 4.44 1.92 10.71
C ALA A 347 3.90 1.25 11.99
N THR A 348 4.54 0.16 12.44
CA THR A 348 4.13 -0.63 13.62
C THR A 348 4.24 0.10 14.96
N LEU A 349 4.87 1.28 15.01
CA LEU A 349 4.79 2.17 16.17
C LEU A 349 3.35 2.63 16.45
N SER A 350 2.50 2.66 15.43
CA SER A 350 1.07 2.86 15.60
C SER A 350 0.40 1.53 16.01
N PRO A 351 -0.36 1.48 17.12
CA PRO A 351 -0.97 0.23 17.61
C PRO A 351 -2.10 -0.29 16.71
N THR A 352 -2.59 0.52 15.77
CA THR A 352 -3.63 0.16 14.79
C THR A 352 -3.07 -0.15 13.40
N ALA A 353 -1.75 -0.26 13.24
CA ALA A 353 -1.12 -0.65 11.97
C ALA A 353 -1.48 -2.10 11.57
N TRP A 354 -1.79 -2.32 10.28
CA TRP A 354 -2.30 -3.61 9.75
C TRP A 354 -1.40 -4.81 10.00
N GLN A 355 -0.09 -4.57 10.09
CA GLN A 355 0.89 -5.62 10.37
C GLN A 355 0.56 -6.34 11.69
N HIS A 356 0.06 -5.63 12.72
CA HIS A 356 -0.36 -6.26 13.98
C HIS A 356 -1.51 -7.26 13.77
N GLY A 357 -2.46 -6.94 12.89
CA GLY A 357 -3.58 -7.81 12.54
C GLY A 357 -3.12 -9.07 11.79
N LEU A 358 -2.30 -8.91 10.76
CA LEU A 358 -1.79 -10.05 9.98
C LEU A 358 -0.80 -10.92 10.76
N LEU A 359 0.07 -10.32 11.59
CA LEU A 359 0.92 -11.07 12.52
C LEU A 359 0.04 -11.85 13.51
N THR A 360 -1.00 -11.26 14.08
CA THR A 360 -1.92 -11.96 14.99
C THR A 360 -2.63 -13.14 14.30
N ALA A 361 -3.05 -12.98 13.04
CA ALA A 361 -3.65 -14.06 12.25
C ALA A 361 -2.67 -15.22 12.01
N ALA A 362 -1.39 -14.90 11.78
CA ALA A 362 -0.27 -15.84 11.70
C ALA A 362 0.19 -16.41 13.06
N ASN A 363 -0.46 -16.04 14.18
CA ASN A 363 -0.02 -16.38 15.56
C ASN A 363 1.39 -15.85 15.91
N LEU A 364 1.73 -14.68 15.38
CA LEU A 364 2.98 -13.93 15.57
C LEU A 364 2.73 -12.55 16.22
N THR A 365 3.80 -11.85 16.56
CA THR A 365 3.78 -10.45 17.03
C THR A 365 4.96 -9.68 16.44
N THR A 366 5.04 -8.37 16.65
CA THR A 366 6.24 -7.58 16.27
C THR A 366 7.49 -7.92 17.08
N ALA A 367 7.41 -8.81 18.08
CA ALA A 367 8.55 -9.39 18.80
C ALA A 367 8.96 -10.78 18.27
N SER A 368 8.25 -11.33 17.28
CA SER A 368 8.60 -12.59 16.64
C SER A 368 9.90 -12.46 15.84
N LEU A 369 10.67 -13.55 15.77
CA LEU A 369 11.94 -13.58 15.02
C LEU A 369 11.67 -13.47 13.51
N GLU A 370 10.55 -14.06 13.08
CA GLU A 370 9.94 -13.97 11.76
C GLU A 370 9.81 -12.53 11.28
N TRP A 371 9.20 -11.69 12.12
CA TRP A 371 9.01 -10.27 11.83
C TRP A 371 10.34 -9.53 11.74
N THR A 372 11.24 -9.77 12.71
CA THR A 372 12.57 -9.15 12.75
C THR A 372 13.37 -9.47 11.49
N ARG A 373 13.41 -10.73 11.06
CA ARG A 373 14.13 -11.18 9.87
C ARG A 373 13.51 -10.66 8.57
N LEU A 374 12.18 -10.59 8.49
CA LEU A 374 11.50 -9.98 7.35
C LEU A 374 11.88 -8.50 7.21
N LEU A 375 11.92 -7.76 8.31
CA LEU A 375 12.39 -6.37 8.30
C LEU A 375 13.85 -6.26 7.84
N GLU A 376 14.75 -7.06 8.40
CA GLU A 376 16.19 -7.02 8.10
C GLU A 376 16.50 -7.38 6.63
N ALA A 377 15.81 -8.37 6.06
CA ALA A 377 16.13 -8.91 4.74
C ALA A 377 15.25 -8.41 3.58
N ILE A 378 14.00 -7.98 3.85
CA ILE A 378 12.97 -7.74 2.82
C ILE A 378 12.37 -6.32 2.86
N ASP A 379 12.32 -5.63 4.02
CA ASP A 379 11.81 -4.26 4.06
C ASP A 379 12.71 -3.33 3.22
N SER A 380 12.12 -2.72 2.18
CA SER A 380 12.82 -1.89 1.21
C SER A 380 13.68 -0.76 1.80
N VAL A 381 13.40 -0.28 3.02
CA VAL A 381 14.28 0.71 3.69
C VAL A 381 15.71 0.22 3.91
N ASN A 382 15.91 -1.09 4.02
CA ASN A 382 17.24 -1.69 4.17
C ASN A 382 17.91 -2.01 2.83
N LEU A 383 17.16 -1.95 1.72
CA LEU A 383 17.61 -2.33 0.37
C LEU A 383 17.87 -1.10 -0.52
N LEU A 384 17.08 -0.03 -0.38
CA LEU A 384 17.06 1.12 -1.30
C LEU A 384 18.33 2.00 -1.32
N GLY A 385 19.27 1.78 -0.39
CA GLY A 385 20.48 2.62 -0.24
C GLY A 385 21.41 2.63 -1.47
N SER A 386 21.39 1.58 -2.28
CA SER A 386 22.20 1.43 -3.50
C SER A 386 21.42 1.56 -4.82
N THR A 387 20.11 1.83 -4.79
CA THR A 387 19.30 1.89 -6.01
C THR A 387 19.75 3.02 -6.95
N THR A 388 19.76 2.72 -8.24
CA THR A 388 19.93 3.68 -9.35
C THR A 388 18.62 3.97 -10.08
N ALA A 389 17.53 3.29 -9.71
CA ALA A 389 16.23 3.46 -10.34
C ALA A 389 15.68 4.88 -10.14
N ASN A 390 14.97 5.40 -11.13
CA ASN A 390 14.28 6.67 -11.01
C ASN A 390 12.90 6.42 -10.38
N ILE A 391 12.73 6.79 -9.10
CA ILE A 391 11.56 6.45 -8.30
C ILE A 391 10.58 7.63 -8.22
N PHE A 392 9.30 7.40 -8.51
CA PHE A 392 8.22 8.36 -8.26
C PHE A 392 7.18 7.72 -7.34
N MET A 393 7.25 8.03 -6.04
CA MET A 393 6.31 7.50 -5.05
C MET A 393 4.97 8.24 -5.13
N VAL A 394 3.85 7.52 -5.09
CA VAL A 394 2.51 8.09 -4.93
C VAL A 394 1.85 7.49 -3.69
N ASN A 395 1.18 8.28 -2.88
CA ASN A 395 0.54 7.78 -1.64
C ASN A 395 -0.70 8.60 -1.26
N GLY A 396 -1.66 7.99 -0.55
CA GLY A 396 -2.64 8.75 0.21
C GLY A 396 -1.98 9.52 1.36
N SER A 397 -2.52 10.69 1.72
CA SER A 397 -2.04 11.41 2.91
C SER A 397 -2.68 10.91 4.21
N SER A 398 -3.80 10.19 4.10
CA SER A 398 -4.53 9.54 5.18
C SER A 398 -4.47 8.01 5.08
N ASP A 399 -3.56 7.47 4.25
CA ASP A 399 -3.43 6.02 3.97
C ASP A 399 -3.11 5.22 5.25
N GLU A 400 -4.04 4.35 5.65
CA GLU A 400 -3.96 3.53 6.85
C GLU A 400 -2.90 2.42 6.77
N PHE A 401 -2.54 2.00 5.56
CA PHE A 401 -1.64 0.88 5.31
C PHE A 401 -0.20 1.36 5.17
N PHE A 402 -0.02 2.53 4.55
CA PHE A 402 1.27 3.14 4.26
C PHE A 402 1.30 4.59 4.76
N PRO A 403 1.29 4.80 6.10
CA PRO A 403 1.21 6.13 6.69
C PRO A 403 2.42 7.01 6.31
N LEU A 404 2.24 8.33 6.34
CA LEU A 404 3.29 9.27 5.89
C LEU A 404 4.64 9.14 6.62
N THR A 405 4.67 8.62 7.85
CA THR A 405 5.91 8.32 8.57
C THR A 405 6.70 7.17 7.92
N ALA A 406 6.02 6.11 7.48
CA ALA A 406 6.61 4.99 6.74
C ALA A 406 7.00 5.42 5.31
N HIS A 407 6.20 6.28 4.68
CA HIS A 407 6.58 6.94 3.42
C HIS A 407 7.85 7.79 3.58
N LEU A 408 7.98 8.58 4.64
CA LEU A 408 9.17 9.41 4.90
C LEU A 408 10.41 8.56 5.24
N ALA A 409 10.24 7.45 5.97
CA ALA A 409 11.31 6.48 6.21
C ALA A 409 11.81 5.87 4.88
N THR A 410 10.89 5.41 4.03
CA THR A 410 11.17 4.90 2.68
C THR A 410 11.84 5.95 1.80
N TRP A 411 11.31 7.17 1.79
CA TRP A 411 11.89 8.30 1.06
C TRP A 411 13.35 8.54 1.44
N ASN A 412 13.66 8.58 2.74
CA ASN A 412 15.00 8.83 3.25
C ASN A 412 15.98 7.67 2.95
N ALA A 413 15.49 6.43 2.86
CA ALA A 413 16.28 5.26 2.52
C ALA A 413 16.73 5.20 1.04
N ILE A 414 16.03 5.90 0.14
CA ILE A 414 16.43 5.97 -1.28
C ILE A 414 17.82 6.59 -1.41
N GLY A 415 18.74 5.83 -2.00
CA GLY A 415 20.13 6.21 -2.19
C GLY A 415 20.34 7.47 -3.05
N PRO A 416 21.49 8.15 -2.93
CA PRO A 416 21.77 9.40 -3.65
C PRO A 416 22.04 9.22 -5.16
N LEU A 417 22.10 7.99 -5.65
CA LEU A 417 22.28 7.68 -7.08
C LEU A 417 20.95 7.71 -7.84
N ALA A 418 19.84 7.44 -7.16
CA ALA A 418 18.49 7.51 -7.72
C ALA A 418 17.99 8.96 -7.83
N THR A 419 17.22 9.25 -8.89
CA THR A 419 16.30 10.40 -8.84
C THR A 419 15.03 9.99 -8.12
N ARG A 420 14.52 10.86 -7.24
CA ARG A 420 13.29 10.60 -6.47
C ARG A 420 12.31 11.76 -6.54
N ARG A 421 11.03 11.44 -6.74
CA ARG A 421 9.87 12.35 -6.65
C ARG A 421 8.77 11.73 -5.80
N THR A 422 7.91 12.55 -5.22
CA THR A 422 6.72 12.10 -4.49
C THR A 422 5.49 12.91 -4.88
N SER A 423 4.31 12.32 -4.69
CA SER A 423 3.00 12.94 -4.92
C SER A 423 2.00 12.40 -3.90
N PHE A 424 1.30 13.29 -3.20
CA PHE A 424 0.32 12.92 -2.18
C PHE A 424 -1.12 13.23 -2.61
N ALA A 425 -1.98 12.22 -2.52
CA ALA A 425 -3.42 12.39 -2.64
C ALA A 425 -4.00 12.79 -1.28
N ALA A 426 -4.21 14.09 -1.10
CA ALA A 426 -4.77 14.64 0.15
C ALA A 426 -6.12 14.00 0.50
N ASN A 427 -6.31 13.67 1.78
CA ASN A 427 -7.48 12.93 2.30
C ASN A 427 -7.71 11.53 1.71
N PHE A 428 -6.94 11.08 0.70
CA PHE A 428 -7.04 9.71 0.22
C PHE A 428 -6.48 8.78 1.29
N ASP A 429 -7.30 7.79 1.59
CA ASP A 429 -7.05 6.63 2.43
C ASP A 429 -6.36 5.55 1.57
N HIS A 430 -6.62 4.27 1.81
CA HIS A 430 -6.18 3.19 0.92
C HIS A 430 -7.19 2.80 -0.18
N GLY A 431 -8.20 3.64 -0.46
CA GLY A 431 -9.31 3.34 -1.37
C GLY A 431 -10.42 2.47 -0.75
N CYS A 432 -10.56 2.52 0.58
CA CYS A 432 -11.38 1.61 1.39
C CYS A 432 -12.58 2.29 2.05
N TYR A 433 -12.60 3.62 2.12
CA TYR A 433 -13.60 4.40 2.83
C TYR A 433 -14.19 5.50 1.94
N SER A 434 -15.51 5.50 1.81
CA SER A 434 -16.25 6.47 0.99
C SER A 434 -16.33 7.89 1.58
N VAL A 435 -15.76 8.15 2.76
CA VAL A 435 -15.69 9.47 3.39
C VAL A 435 -14.38 9.67 4.18
N SER A 436 -13.70 10.76 3.85
CA SER A 436 -12.56 11.34 4.57
C SER A 436 -12.53 12.85 4.29
N GLY A 437 -11.86 13.64 5.14
CA GLY A 437 -11.59 15.07 4.88
C GLY A 437 -12.78 16.06 4.89
N GLY A 438 -14.03 15.59 4.93
CA GLY A 438 -15.19 16.45 4.69
C GLY A 438 -15.44 16.76 3.20
N GLU A 439 -14.76 16.02 2.31
CA GLU A 439 -14.96 16.04 0.86
C GLU A 439 -15.72 14.76 0.45
N SER A 440 -16.30 14.74 -0.76
CA SER A 440 -16.90 13.51 -1.30
C SER A 440 -15.83 12.54 -1.80
N ALA A 441 -16.04 11.22 -1.61
CA ALA A 441 -15.20 10.15 -2.15
C ALA A 441 -14.75 10.42 -3.59
N GLY A 442 -15.67 10.64 -4.53
CA GLY A 442 -15.34 10.91 -5.93
C GLY A 442 -14.40 12.11 -6.19
N THR A 443 -14.33 13.09 -5.27
CA THR A 443 -13.35 14.20 -5.35
C THR A 443 -11.95 13.72 -4.95
N ILE A 444 -11.89 12.87 -3.93
CA ILE A 444 -10.65 12.33 -3.36
C ILE A 444 -10.10 11.21 -4.28
N GLU A 445 -10.98 10.37 -4.83
CA GLU A 445 -10.68 9.38 -5.87
C GLU A 445 -10.16 10.06 -7.15
N ALA A 446 -10.82 11.11 -7.65
CA ALA A 446 -10.32 11.87 -8.81
C ALA A 446 -8.96 12.54 -8.54
N ARG A 447 -8.73 12.99 -7.30
CA ARG A 447 -7.42 13.50 -6.85
C ARG A 447 -6.36 12.41 -6.87
N ALA A 448 -6.69 11.21 -6.39
CA ALA A 448 -5.82 10.04 -6.39
C ALA A 448 -5.52 9.54 -7.81
N ASP A 449 -6.53 9.46 -8.69
CA ASP A 449 -6.39 9.08 -10.10
C ASP A 449 -5.41 10.00 -10.85
N LEU A 450 -5.57 11.32 -10.70
CA LEU A 450 -4.67 12.32 -11.29
C LEU A 450 -3.21 12.06 -10.90
N ARG A 451 -2.99 11.62 -9.67
CA ARG A 451 -1.66 11.41 -9.08
C ARG A 451 -1.08 10.07 -9.48
N ALA A 452 -1.85 8.99 -9.36
CA ALA A 452 -1.44 7.65 -9.76
C ALA A 452 -1.21 7.53 -11.28
N ARG A 453 -2.14 8.02 -12.11
CA ARG A 453 -2.01 7.99 -13.57
C ARG A 453 -1.03 9.04 -14.07
N GLY A 454 -1.05 10.23 -13.46
CA GLY A 454 -0.13 11.32 -13.79
C GLY A 454 1.32 10.96 -13.53
N ALA A 455 1.66 10.43 -12.35
CA ALA A 455 3.02 10.04 -12.01
C ALA A 455 3.52 8.88 -12.90
N GLN A 456 2.71 7.83 -13.12
CA GLN A 456 3.07 6.74 -14.03
C GLN A 456 3.38 7.25 -15.45
N ARG A 457 2.45 8.00 -16.05
CA ARG A 457 2.65 8.61 -17.37
C ARG A 457 3.90 9.48 -17.41
N ALA A 458 4.04 10.40 -16.46
CA ALA A 458 5.12 11.37 -16.43
C ALA A 458 6.49 10.68 -16.25
N GLN A 459 6.61 9.78 -15.28
CA GLN A 459 7.86 9.08 -14.96
C GLN A 459 8.30 8.16 -16.10
N PHE A 460 7.41 7.26 -16.58
CA PHE A 460 7.77 6.31 -17.62
C PHE A 460 8.07 7.00 -18.96
N ARG A 461 7.26 8.00 -19.37
CA ARG A 461 7.55 8.75 -20.61
C ARG A 461 8.85 9.56 -20.52
N HIS A 462 9.17 10.12 -19.34
CA HIS A 462 10.42 10.82 -19.09
C HIS A 462 11.63 9.90 -19.17
N VAL A 463 11.69 8.88 -18.32
CA VAL A 463 12.88 8.02 -18.15
C VAL A 463 13.15 7.20 -19.42
N PHE A 464 12.10 6.68 -20.07
CA PHE A 464 12.26 5.91 -21.30
C PHE A 464 12.35 6.76 -22.57
N GLY A 465 12.27 8.09 -22.47
CA GLY A 465 12.35 9.02 -23.59
C GLY A 465 11.25 8.85 -24.64
N MET A 466 10.03 8.45 -24.24
CA MET A 466 8.94 8.14 -25.17
C MET A 466 8.23 9.38 -25.72
N ASP A 467 8.28 10.50 -25.00
CA ASP A 467 7.51 11.71 -25.32
C ASP A 467 8.35 12.97 -25.02
N PRO A 468 8.64 13.83 -26.02
CA PRO A 468 9.44 15.03 -25.81
C PRO A 468 8.77 16.06 -24.88
N THR A 469 7.46 15.96 -24.64
CA THR A 469 6.74 16.78 -23.65
C THR A 469 7.28 16.54 -22.23
N TYR A 470 7.69 15.31 -21.96
CA TYR A 470 8.24 14.82 -20.69
C TYR A 470 9.78 14.71 -20.73
N ALA A 471 10.47 15.41 -21.64
CA ALA A 471 11.94 15.36 -21.73
C ALA A 471 12.67 15.80 -20.43
N ALA A 472 11.99 16.60 -19.59
CA ALA A 472 12.35 16.86 -18.21
C ALA A 472 11.10 16.79 -17.33
N LEU A 473 11.26 16.52 -16.03
CA LEU A 473 10.19 16.60 -15.03
C LEU A 473 10.54 17.64 -13.96
N PRO A 474 9.56 18.40 -13.44
CA PRO A 474 9.79 19.45 -12.44
C PRO A 474 10.59 18.96 -11.23
N THR A 475 11.40 19.85 -10.65
CA THR A 475 12.01 19.58 -9.34
C THR A 475 10.95 19.61 -8.23
N LEU A 476 11.23 18.94 -7.11
CA LEU A 476 10.38 18.99 -5.91
C LEU A 476 10.12 20.47 -5.50
N PRO A 477 8.89 20.85 -5.17
CA PRO A 477 8.63 22.15 -4.57
C PRO A 477 9.23 22.22 -3.16
N VAL A 478 9.72 23.40 -2.78
CA VAL A 478 10.30 23.64 -1.46
C VAL A 478 9.41 24.61 -0.69
N GLY A 479 8.74 24.11 0.35
CA GLY A 479 7.87 24.91 1.21
C GLY A 479 8.56 25.42 2.47
N THR A 480 7.98 26.46 3.07
CA THR A 480 8.29 26.95 4.42
C THR A 480 7.03 27.45 5.11
N LEU A 481 6.92 27.21 6.42
CA LEU A 481 5.92 27.81 7.31
C LEU A 481 6.60 28.73 8.31
N THR A 482 6.26 30.02 8.30
CA THR A 482 6.86 31.04 9.19
C THR A 482 5.78 31.68 10.08
N PRO A 483 5.88 31.65 11.42
CA PRO A 483 4.94 32.33 12.31
C PRO A 483 4.84 33.83 12.01
N SER A 484 3.62 34.38 12.03
CA SER A 484 3.35 35.80 11.76
C SER A 484 2.20 36.33 12.61
N PHE A 485 1.99 37.65 12.61
CA PHE A 485 0.88 38.26 13.32
C PHE A 485 -0.45 37.91 12.65
N GLY A 486 -1.24 37.05 13.31
CA GLY A 486 -2.54 36.58 12.81
C GLY A 486 -2.56 35.19 12.18
N GLY A 487 -1.44 34.45 12.16
CA GLY A 487 -1.39 33.09 11.63
C GLY A 487 0.02 32.65 11.25
N THR A 488 0.14 31.88 10.17
CA THR A 488 1.41 31.40 9.64
C THR A 488 1.53 31.81 8.18
N VAL A 489 2.65 32.41 7.79
CA VAL A 489 2.94 32.65 6.36
C VAL A 489 3.45 31.34 5.77
N ALA A 490 2.70 30.81 4.81
CA ALA A 490 3.10 29.72 3.97
C ALA A 490 3.73 30.28 2.70
N ALA A 491 4.91 29.79 2.34
CA ALA A 491 5.58 30.14 1.09
C ALA A 491 6.15 28.88 0.43
N ALA A 492 6.15 28.84 -0.90
CA ALA A 492 6.68 27.74 -1.69
C ALA A 492 7.50 28.25 -2.87
N THR A 493 8.63 27.59 -3.14
CA THR A 493 9.36 27.71 -4.41
C THR A 493 8.96 26.55 -5.31
N VAL A 494 8.50 26.86 -6.52
CA VAL A 494 7.93 25.93 -7.50
C VAL A 494 8.71 26.03 -8.81
N ASP A 495 9.06 24.89 -9.39
CA ASP A 495 9.74 24.83 -10.67
C ASP A 495 8.80 25.25 -11.81
N THR A 496 9.08 26.41 -12.38
CA THR A 496 8.35 26.97 -13.52
C THR A 496 9.23 27.07 -14.77
N SER A 497 10.39 26.39 -14.77
CA SER A 497 11.38 26.48 -15.84
C SER A 497 11.08 25.61 -17.06
N ILE A 498 10.26 24.56 -16.89
CA ILE A 498 9.96 23.58 -17.93
C ILE A 498 8.78 24.06 -18.77
N SER A 499 9.07 24.63 -19.95
CA SER A 499 8.09 25.30 -20.81
C SER A 499 7.03 24.40 -21.44
N THR A 500 7.13 23.07 -21.35
CA THR A 500 6.10 22.12 -21.82
C THR A 500 4.95 21.96 -20.82
N PHE A 501 5.13 22.41 -19.57
CA PHE A 501 4.12 22.38 -18.53
C PHE A 501 3.64 23.78 -18.14
N THR A 502 2.43 23.83 -17.59
CA THR A 502 1.88 24.98 -16.87
C THR A 502 1.49 24.54 -15.47
N VAL A 503 1.81 25.35 -14.46
CA VAL A 503 1.31 25.14 -13.10
C VAL A 503 -0.16 25.55 -13.06
N GLU A 504 -1.04 24.61 -12.69
CA GLU A 504 -2.49 24.87 -12.56
C GLU A 504 -2.89 25.15 -11.11
N SER A 505 -2.26 24.49 -10.13
CA SER A 505 -2.52 24.73 -8.71
C SER A 505 -1.25 24.58 -7.87
N VAL A 506 -1.17 25.35 -6.77
CA VAL A 506 -0.16 25.22 -5.73
C VAL A 506 -0.88 25.28 -4.39
N LYS A 507 -0.84 24.20 -3.61
CA LYS A 507 -1.56 24.10 -2.33
C LYS A 507 -0.59 23.76 -1.21
N LEU A 508 -0.74 24.44 -0.07
CA LEU A 508 -0.31 23.89 1.22
C LEU A 508 -1.39 22.93 1.69
N TRP A 509 -1.03 21.66 1.90
CA TRP A 509 -1.84 20.69 2.61
C TRP A 509 -1.31 20.52 4.03
N PHE A 510 -2.19 20.51 5.03
CA PHE A 510 -1.80 20.36 6.42
C PHE A 510 -2.83 19.58 7.25
N SER A 511 -2.33 18.86 8.25
CA SER A 511 -3.06 18.12 9.27
C SER A 511 -2.61 18.61 10.65
N VAL A 512 -3.54 18.68 11.60
CA VAL A 512 -3.26 18.99 13.02
C VAL A 512 -3.79 17.91 13.98
N ASP A 513 -4.30 16.80 13.42
CA ASP A 513 -4.91 15.65 14.08
C ASP A 513 -4.15 14.35 13.71
N ASP A 514 -2.83 14.43 13.74
CA ASP A 514 -1.89 13.31 13.58
C ASP A 514 -2.07 12.50 12.27
N THR A 515 -2.23 13.23 11.17
CA THR A 515 -2.40 12.79 9.76
C THR A 515 -3.78 12.27 9.37
N PHE A 516 -4.77 12.38 10.26
CA PHE A 516 -6.11 11.85 10.02
C PHE A 516 -6.92 12.66 9.00
N LEU A 517 -7.03 13.99 9.15
CA LEU A 517 -7.74 14.89 8.22
C LEU A 517 -6.82 16.00 7.68
N TRP A 518 -6.97 16.30 6.39
CA TRP A 518 -6.14 17.27 5.69
C TRP A 518 -6.96 18.46 5.18
N ALA A 519 -6.58 19.65 5.63
CA ALA A 519 -7.06 20.91 5.11
C ALA A 519 -6.06 21.51 4.10
N ALA A 520 -6.56 22.36 3.21
CA ALA A 520 -5.75 23.05 2.20
C ALA A 520 -5.78 24.58 2.37
N VAL A 521 -4.70 25.23 1.96
CA VAL A 521 -4.64 26.66 1.62
C VAL A 521 -4.03 26.79 0.23
N ASP A 522 -4.74 27.43 -0.69
CA ASP A 522 -4.20 27.82 -1.99
C ASP A 522 -3.10 28.88 -1.82
N LEU A 523 -1.97 28.69 -2.51
CA LEU A 523 -0.85 29.61 -2.50
C LEU A 523 -0.87 30.45 -3.78
N GLU A 524 -0.84 31.78 -3.64
CA GLU A 524 -0.92 32.71 -4.77
C GLU A 524 0.47 33.02 -5.34
N PRO A 525 0.63 33.23 -6.66
CA PRO A 525 1.91 33.51 -7.30
C PRO A 525 2.40 34.94 -7.03
N TYR A 526 3.65 35.07 -6.57
CA TYR A 526 4.38 36.33 -6.46
C TYR A 526 5.39 36.54 -7.62
N GLY A 527 5.50 35.57 -8.52
CA GLY A 527 6.40 35.57 -9.68
C GLY A 527 7.73 34.87 -9.43
N GLY A 528 8.44 34.50 -10.50
CA GLY A 528 9.74 33.83 -10.41
C GLY A 528 9.70 32.44 -9.75
N GLY A 529 8.55 31.75 -9.79
CA GLY A 529 8.34 30.47 -9.10
C GLY A 529 8.01 30.59 -7.60
N LEU A 530 7.94 31.81 -7.03
CA LEU A 530 7.51 32.01 -5.65
C LEU A 530 5.98 32.05 -5.55
N TYR A 531 5.44 31.26 -4.62
CA TYR A 531 4.03 31.24 -4.23
C TYR A 531 3.89 31.44 -2.72
N GLY A 532 2.74 31.94 -2.25
CA GLY A 532 2.47 32.01 -0.81
C GLY A 532 1.09 32.51 -0.40
N ALA A 533 0.76 32.30 0.86
CA ALA A 533 -0.50 32.72 1.48
C ALA A 533 -0.35 32.88 3.01
N VAL A 534 -1.37 33.44 3.65
CA VAL A 534 -1.53 33.35 5.11
C VAL A 534 -2.40 32.13 5.41
N ALA A 535 -1.82 31.15 6.09
CA ALA A 535 -2.47 29.97 6.61
C ALA A 535 -2.85 30.15 8.10
N PRO A 536 -3.72 29.28 8.66
CA PRO A 536 -3.98 29.23 10.09
C PRO A 536 -2.71 29.09 10.93
N ALA A 537 -2.81 29.38 12.23
CA ALA A 537 -1.70 29.21 13.16
C ALA A 537 -1.27 27.74 13.21
N ALA A 538 -0.02 27.47 12.86
CA ALA A 538 0.58 26.14 12.85
C ALA A 538 0.96 25.67 14.28
N PRO A 539 0.29 24.64 14.86
CA PRO A 539 0.69 24.09 16.15
C PRO A 539 1.98 23.25 16.03
N PRO A 540 2.68 22.93 17.14
CA PRO A 540 3.93 22.17 17.09
C PRO A 540 3.82 20.75 16.50
N ASN A 541 2.63 20.14 16.54
CA ASN A 541 2.37 18.81 15.97
C ASN A 541 1.90 18.84 14.50
N ILE A 542 1.91 20.01 13.83
CA ILE A 542 1.45 20.14 12.45
C ILE A 542 2.25 19.22 11.52
N VAL A 543 1.53 18.47 10.68
CA VAL A 543 2.09 17.75 9.54
C VAL A 543 1.66 18.47 8.27
N TRP A 544 2.58 18.73 7.35
CA TRP A 544 2.24 19.48 6.13
C TRP A 544 3.16 19.17 4.94
N TYR A 545 2.66 19.44 3.73
CA TYR A 545 3.43 19.42 2.48
C TYR A 545 2.90 20.47 1.50
N ILE A 546 3.72 20.85 0.52
CA ILE A 546 3.27 21.59 -0.66
C ILE A 546 2.94 20.58 -1.74
N ASP A 547 1.84 20.77 -2.45
CA ASP A 547 1.52 20.03 -3.67
C ASP A 547 1.36 20.98 -4.85
N VAL A 548 1.87 20.59 -6.02
CA VAL A 548 1.83 21.38 -7.24
C VAL A 548 1.29 20.52 -8.38
N GLU A 549 0.16 20.92 -8.96
CA GLU A 549 -0.39 20.27 -10.15
C GLU A 549 0.12 20.94 -11.42
N TYR A 550 0.65 20.11 -12.31
CA TYR A 550 1.18 20.50 -13.62
C TYR A 550 0.29 19.92 -14.72
N ALA A 551 0.04 20.72 -15.75
CA ALA A 551 -0.64 20.32 -16.97
C ALA A 551 0.27 20.48 -18.20
N THR A 552 0.22 19.56 -19.15
CA THR A 552 0.83 19.76 -20.47
C THR A 552 0.12 20.84 -21.26
N GLN A 553 0.85 21.57 -22.11
CA GLN A 553 0.24 22.55 -23.01
C GLN A 553 -0.47 21.86 -24.18
N GLY A 554 -1.74 22.21 -24.42
CA GLY A 554 -2.50 21.70 -25.56
C GLY A 554 -4.02 21.86 -25.41
N LEU A 555 -4.76 21.26 -26.36
CA LEU A 555 -6.23 21.21 -26.30
C LEU A 555 -6.76 20.17 -25.30
N PHE A 556 -5.96 19.15 -24.99
CA PHE A 556 -6.28 18.07 -24.06
C PHE A 556 -5.13 17.93 -23.06
N PRO A 557 -5.05 18.81 -22.04
CA PRO A 557 -3.95 18.82 -21.08
C PRO A 557 -3.88 17.52 -20.27
N GLU A 558 -2.70 16.91 -20.28
CA GLU A 558 -2.34 15.77 -19.45
C GLU A 558 -1.81 16.27 -18.10
N ARG A 559 -2.36 15.76 -17.00
CA ARG A 559 -2.06 16.23 -15.63
C ARG A 559 -1.22 15.23 -14.83
N PHE A 560 -0.45 15.77 -13.88
CA PHE A 560 0.22 15.08 -12.78
C PHE A 560 0.50 16.09 -11.65
N SER A 561 0.80 15.64 -10.42
CA SER A 561 1.34 16.52 -9.38
C SER A 561 2.74 16.11 -8.93
N VAL A 562 3.47 17.05 -8.34
CA VAL A 562 4.70 16.80 -7.59
C VAL A 562 4.55 17.49 -6.24
N SER A 563 4.66 16.73 -5.16
CA SER A 563 4.61 17.24 -3.80
C SER A 563 6.01 17.45 -3.22
N SER A 564 6.13 18.31 -2.20
CA SER A 564 7.34 18.43 -1.40
C SER A 564 7.54 17.18 -0.55
N VAL A 565 8.76 16.99 -0.02
CA VAL A 565 8.94 16.08 1.12
C VAL A 565 8.01 16.56 2.25
N PRO A 566 7.25 15.65 2.92
CA PRO A 566 6.35 16.05 3.98
C PRO A 566 7.15 16.46 5.23
N SER A 567 6.77 17.58 5.83
CA SER A 567 7.27 18.00 7.13
C SER A 567 6.48 17.28 8.21
N ILE A 568 7.10 16.29 8.85
CA ILE A 568 6.53 15.51 9.95
C ILE A 568 7.33 15.80 11.24
N PRO A 569 6.68 16.11 12.38
CA PRO A 569 7.36 16.29 13.66
C PRO A 569 8.14 15.04 14.08
N ALA A 570 9.31 15.24 14.71
CA ALA A 570 10.12 14.13 15.21
C ALA A 570 9.36 13.34 16.29
N GLY A 571 9.31 12.02 16.14
CA GLY A 571 8.57 11.13 17.05
C GLY A 571 7.05 11.12 16.85
N ALA A 572 6.52 11.75 15.79
CA ALA A 572 5.11 11.61 15.45
C ALA A 572 4.76 10.14 15.15
N VAL A 573 3.67 9.66 15.76
CA VAL A 573 3.06 8.37 15.47
C VAL A 573 1.76 8.66 14.70
N PRO A 574 1.55 8.07 13.51
CA PRO A 574 0.37 8.35 12.71
C PRO A 574 -0.89 7.79 13.38
N HIS A 575 -1.95 8.60 13.43
CA HIS A 575 -3.27 8.16 13.84
C HIS A 575 -3.93 7.38 12.69
N ILE A 576 -3.67 6.08 12.66
CA ILE A 576 -4.22 5.14 11.67
C ILE A 576 -5.65 4.80 12.06
N ARG A 577 -6.60 4.99 11.13
CA ARG A 577 -8.01 4.60 11.28
C ARG A 577 -8.11 3.09 11.55
N ALA A 578 -9.04 2.69 12.41
CA ALA A 578 -9.29 1.27 12.65
C ALA A 578 -9.76 0.58 11.37
N GLN A 579 -8.97 -0.38 10.87
CA GLN A 579 -9.28 -1.16 9.67
C GLN A 579 -10.50 -2.06 9.94
N THR A 580 -11.57 -1.84 9.18
CA THR A 580 -12.83 -2.60 9.25
C THR A 580 -13.16 -3.29 7.93
N ASN A 581 -12.34 -3.06 6.91
CA ASN A 581 -12.36 -3.62 5.56
C ASN A 581 -10.92 -3.59 4.98
N CYS A 582 -10.72 -4.16 3.79
CA CYS A 582 -9.44 -4.19 3.07
C CYS A 582 -8.25 -4.93 3.72
N LEU A 583 -8.49 -5.89 4.63
CA LEU A 583 -7.46 -6.80 5.19
C LEU A 583 -7.55 -8.20 4.59
#